data_AF-A0A813F9V5-F1
#
_entry.id   AF-A0A813F9V5-F1
#
_cell.length_a   1.000
_cell.length_b   1.000
_cell.length_c   1.000
_cell.angle_alpha   90.00
_cell.angle_beta   90.00
_cell.angle_gamma   90.00
#
_symmetry.space_group_name_H-M   'P 1'
#
loop_
_entity.id
_entity.type
_entity.pdbx_description
1 polymer ?
#
loop_
_entity_poly.entity_id
_entity_poly.type
_entity_poly.pdbx_seq_one_letter_code
_entity_poly.pdbx_strand_id
1 'polypeptide(L)'
;VGELRCLRRLAWARLLGAVSGDSLEQWADQMDEHRRHYNNLVENFKKETNVKAHDPNLCNPLSRNSNNPFLKIQVNEDLLREIWKDVERTFPECEFLSSAESRKVLQRMLFHWCRSMNPSSNASDSYRQGMNELVAVIFSVVKQGEYAGGSWESAEALGTRLCGSGHNEADAYILFSRLMDHGLRAMFMNSGRASARPSKSPIGDLPRSFFSGRGPAEQGPPGSAILARCQFIFDQVLHCMDEDLHTHLKKLEIEPQVFLLRWLRLLFCREFELEETYLLWDGLFATAGRPAPPGALQYAQCTGAPAEAAVVREAAEASAALPLVDFTAVALLRTMRGELLSLDQTDCLRRLLSGCAANDATHLVDTARKLQAAGGAPVQRNLSARRRLCFDRHQQLRLKAKRQACRLRLRSWRTPFEESRSS
;
A
#
# COMPACT_ATOMS: atom_id res chain seq x y z
N VAL A 1 -16.21 16.73 0.50
CA VAL A 1 -15.44 15.47 0.31
C VAL A 1 -15.95 14.64 -0.89
N GLY A 2 -17.21 14.78 -1.33
CA GLY A 2 -17.76 14.05 -2.49
C GLY A 2 -17.37 14.57 -3.88
N GLU A 3 -17.14 15.87 -4.06
CA GLU A 3 -16.96 16.51 -5.38
C GLU A 3 -15.64 16.17 -6.10
N LEU A 4 -14.63 15.64 -5.40
CA LEU A 4 -13.33 15.29 -5.99
C LEU A 4 -13.20 13.80 -6.33
N ARG A 5 -14.20 12.96 -6.01
CA ARG A 5 -14.13 11.50 -6.26
C ARG A 5 -13.91 11.20 -7.75
N CYS A 6 -14.59 11.92 -8.64
CA CYS A 6 -14.46 11.76 -10.09
C CYS A 6 -13.11 12.26 -10.65
N LEU A 7 -12.47 13.25 -10.00
CA LEU A 7 -11.21 13.83 -10.45
C LEU A 7 -9.98 13.05 -9.95
N ARG A 8 -10.15 12.15 -8.98
CA ARG A 8 -9.03 11.42 -8.36
C ARG A 8 -8.20 10.63 -9.37
N ARG A 9 -8.83 9.99 -10.36
CA ARG A 9 -8.15 9.26 -11.45
C ARG A 9 -7.12 10.14 -12.14
N LEU A 10 -7.51 11.34 -12.57
CA LEU A 10 -6.63 12.30 -13.25
C LEU A 10 -5.63 12.93 -12.30
N ALA A 11 -6.04 13.24 -11.07
CA ALA A 11 -5.14 13.76 -10.05
C ALA A 11 -3.99 12.78 -9.77
N TRP A 12 -4.29 11.48 -9.60
CA TRP A 12 -3.28 10.44 -9.40
C TRP A 12 -2.40 10.25 -10.64
N ALA A 13 -2.98 10.32 -11.84
CA ALA A 13 -2.19 10.31 -13.08
C ALA A 13 -1.17 11.45 -13.11
N ARG A 14 -1.57 12.66 -12.71
CA ARG A 14 -0.67 13.81 -12.66
C ARG A 14 0.39 13.69 -11.56
N LEU A 15 -0.03 13.32 -10.35
CA LEU A 15 0.82 13.23 -9.16
C LEU A 15 1.86 12.11 -9.25
N LEU A 16 1.51 10.98 -9.88
CA LEU A 16 2.42 9.87 -10.14
C LEU A 16 3.24 10.06 -11.43
N GLY A 17 3.05 11.17 -12.15
CA GLY A 17 3.80 11.47 -13.38
C GLY A 17 3.44 10.60 -14.58
N ALA A 18 2.23 10.03 -14.62
CA ALA A 18 1.68 9.42 -15.83
C ALA A 18 1.33 10.48 -16.90
N VAL A 19 0.98 11.70 -16.47
CA VAL A 19 0.73 12.83 -17.36
C VAL A 19 1.46 14.08 -16.89
N SER A 20 1.78 14.96 -17.84
CA SER A 20 2.47 16.23 -17.61
C SER A 20 2.00 17.31 -18.59
N GLY A 21 2.35 18.58 -18.32
CA GLY A 21 1.90 19.73 -19.10
C GLY A 21 0.67 20.42 -18.50
N ASP A 22 0.26 21.51 -19.15
CA ASP A 22 -0.73 22.46 -18.63
C ASP A 22 -2.11 22.34 -19.30
N SER A 23 -2.22 21.60 -20.41
CA SER A 23 -3.48 21.39 -21.13
C SER A 23 -3.99 19.95 -20.99
N LEU A 24 -5.32 19.79 -20.98
CA LEU A 24 -5.97 18.48 -20.87
C LEU A 24 -5.82 17.64 -22.14
N GLU A 25 -5.66 18.28 -23.28
CA GLU A 25 -5.40 17.63 -24.58
C GLU A 25 -4.02 16.96 -24.56
N GLN A 26 -3.00 17.62 -24.02
CA GLN A 26 -1.68 17.02 -23.83
C GLN A 26 -1.73 15.80 -22.92
N TRP A 27 -2.56 15.86 -21.87
CA TRP A 27 -2.77 14.72 -20.98
C TRP A 27 -3.47 13.57 -21.72
N ALA A 28 -4.48 13.86 -22.54
CA ALA A 28 -5.17 12.86 -23.34
C ALA A 28 -4.22 12.18 -24.35
N ASP A 29 -3.34 12.94 -25.01
CA ASP A 29 -2.35 12.39 -25.93
C ASP A 29 -1.36 11.43 -25.23
N GLN A 30 -0.85 11.82 -24.06
CA GLN A 30 0.03 10.98 -23.23
C GLN A 30 -0.69 9.71 -22.76
N MET A 31 -1.94 9.82 -22.31
CA MET A 31 -2.76 8.68 -21.91
C MET A 31 -2.98 7.71 -23.08
N ASP A 32 -3.26 8.22 -24.28
CA ASP A 32 -3.43 7.40 -25.48
C ASP A 32 -2.15 6.66 -25.90
N GLU A 33 -0.99 7.29 -25.74
CA GLU A 33 0.30 6.61 -25.92
C GLU A 33 0.49 5.48 -24.90
N HIS A 34 0.24 5.76 -23.62
CA HIS A 34 0.36 4.75 -22.57
C HIS A 34 -0.63 3.59 -22.76
N ARG A 35 -1.87 3.87 -23.19
CA ARG A 35 -2.88 2.84 -23.51
C ARG A 35 -2.47 1.99 -24.70
N ARG A 36 -1.91 2.60 -25.76
CA ARG A 36 -1.37 1.85 -26.90
C ARG A 36 -0.24 0.92 -26.46
N HIS A 37 0.65 1.38 -25.59
CA HIS A 37 1.70 0.53 -25.04
C HIS A 37 1.13 -0.69 -24.30
N TYR A 38 0.17 -0.47 -23.40
CA TYR A 38 -0.49 -1.57 -22.68
C TYR A 38 -1.22 -2.54 -23.61
N ASN A 39 -2.00 -2.03 -24.57
CA ASN A 39 -2.71 -2.86 -25.55
C ASN A 39 -1.74 -3.70 -26.39
N ASN A 40 -0.58 -3.14 -26.76
CA ASN A 40 0.46 -3.90 -27.45
C ASN A 40 1.01 -5.04 -26.58
N LEU A 41 1.18 -4.86 -25.26
CA LEU A 41 1.59 -5.94 -24.36
C LEU A 41 0.56 -7.08 -24.33
N VAL A 42 -0.73 -6.72 -24.26
CA VAL A 42 -1.85 -7.68 -24.28
C VAL A 42 -1.89 -8.45 -25.61
N GLU A 43 -1.79 -7.75 -26.74
CA GLU A 43 -1.83 -8.37 -28.08
C GLU A 43 -0.59 -9.23 -28.35
N ASN A 44 0.60 -8.80 -27.93
CA ASN A 44 1.82 -9.58 -28.06
C ASN A 44 1.73 -10.88 -27.27
N PHE A 45 1.16 -10.84 -26.06
CA PHE A 45 0.92 -12.05 -25.27
C PHE A 45 -0.09 -13.00 -25.94
N LYS A 46 -1.19 -12.49 -26.50
CA LYS A 46 -2.14 -13.31 -27.27
C LYS A 46 -1.48 -14.00 -28.45
N LYS A 47 -0.57 -13.32 -29.16
CA LYS A 47 0.21 -13.90 -30.25
C LYS A 47 1.20 -14.96 -29.76
N GLU A 48 1.91 -14.69 -28.67
CA GLU A 48 2.90 -15.63 -28.09
C GLU A 48 2.23 -16.95 -27.65
N THR A 49 1.03 -16.87 -27.08
CA THR A 49 0.28 -18.03 -26.58
C THR A 49 -0.55 -18.74 -27.66
N ASN A 50 -0.62 -18.22 -28.89
CA ASN A 50 -1.31 -18.88 -29.99
C ASN A 50 -0.48 -20.04 -30.57
N VAL A 51 -0.55 -21.20 -29.92
CA VAL A 51 0.16 -22.44 -30.31
C VAL A 51 -0.11 -22.86 -31.76
N LYS A 52 -1.30 -22.55 -32.30
CA LYS A 52 -1.69 -22.90 -33.67
C LYS A 52 -0.94 -22.10 -34.74
N ALA A 53 -0.32 -20.98 -34.37
CA ALA A 53 0.47 -20.13 -35.28
C ALA A 53 1.97 -20.50 -35.29
N HIS A 54 2.43 -21.39 -34.42
CA HIS A 54 3.84 -21.79 -34.31
C HIS A 54 4.11 -23.10 -35.07
N ASP A 55 5.33 -23.24 -35.60
CA ASP A 55 5.77 -24.43 -36.34
C ASP A 55 5.63 -25.70 -35.46
N PRO A 56 4.92 -26.75 -35.93
CA PRO A 56 4.77 -28.03 -35.23
C PRO A 56 6.10 -28.65 -34.75
N ASN A 57 7.21 -28.37 -35.44
CA ASN A 57 8.53 -28.91 -35.08
C ASN A 57 9.24 -28.14 -33.95
N LEU A 58 8.85 -26.89 -33.70
CA LEU A 58 9.33 -26.07 -32.57
C LEU A 58 8.55 -26.35 -31.28
N CYS A 59 7.31 -26.84 -31.44
CA CYS A 59 6.33 -27.16 -30.43
C CYS A 59 6.43 -28.63 -29.95
N ASN A 60 7.61 -29.08 -29.52
CA ASN A 60 7.75 -30.40 -28.90
C ASN A 60 7.56 -30.31 -27.37
N PRO A 61 6.51 -30.91 -26.77
CA PRO A 61 6.24 -30.86 -25.33
C PRO A 61 7.34 -31.51 -24.46
N LEU A 62 8.24 -32.31 -25.05
CA LEU A 62 9.37 -32.93 -24.36
C LEU A 62 10.70 -32.16 -24.56
N SER A 63 10.71 -31.12 -25.40
CA SER A 63 11.90 -30.30 -25.63
C SER A 63 12.14 -29.35 -24.46
N ARG A 64 13.34 -29.43 -23.86
CA ARG A 64 13.81 -28.55 -22.78
C ARG A 64 14.33 -27.19 -23.28
N ASN A 65 14.12 -26.86 -24.56
CA ASN A 65 14.53 -25.58 -25.11
C ASN A 65 13.75 -24.45 -24.41
N SER A 66 14.43 -23.44 -23.86
CA SER A 66 13.81 -22.28 -23.21
C SER A 66 12.92 -21.46 -24.15
N ASN A 67 13.12 -21.57 -25.46
CA ASN A 67 12.28 -20.96 -26.49
C ASN A 67 11.03 -21.78 -26.83
N ASN A 68 10.81 -22.93 -26.20
CA ASN A 68 9.64 -23.78 -26.40
C ASN A 68 8.36 -23.04 -25.96
N PRO A 69 7.39 -22.82 -26.88
CA PRO A 69 6.12 -22.19 -26.54
C PRO A 69 5.36 -22.87 -25.39
N PHE A 70 5.46 -24.20 -25.27
CA PHE A 70 4.79 -24.95 -24.19
C PHE A 70 5.33 -24.63 -22.80
N LEU A 71 6.66 -24.55 -22.65
CA LEU A 71 7.27 -24.20 -21.36
C LEU A 71 6.90 -22.77 -20.95
N LYS A 72 6.82 -21.84 -21.91
CA LYS A 72 6.37 -20.47 -21.67
C LYS A 72 4.90 -20.41 -21.26
N ILE A 73 4.02 -21.17 -21.93
CA ILE A 73 2.60 -21.26 -21.57
C ILE A 73 2.45 -21.82 -20.15
N GLN A 74 3.16 -22.90 -19.82
CA GLN A 74 3.12 -23.49 -18.50
C GLN A 74 3.55 -22.51 -17.40
N VAL A 75 4.66 -21.79 -17.60
CA VAL A 75 5.11 -20.75 -16.65
C VAL A 75 4.08 -19.63 -16.51
N ASN A 76 3.45 -19.22 -17.63
CA ASN A 76 2.40 -18.20 -17.59
C ASN A 76 1.16 -18.68 -16.82
N GLU A 77 0.76 -19.94 -17.00
CA GLU A 77 -0.35 -20.55 -16.26
C GLU A 77 -0.05 -20.71 -14.77
N ASP A 78 1.19 -21.04 -14.41
CA ASP A 78 1.65 -21.07 -13.02
C ASP A 78 1.54 -19.68 -12.38
N LEU A 79 2.05 -18.64 -13.05
CA LEU A 79 1.96 -17.25 -12.59
C LEU A 79 0.51 -16.77 -12.47
N LEU A 80 -0.33 -17.04 -13.47
CA LEU A 80 -1.76 -16.70 -13.42
C LEU A 80 -2.46 -17.37 -12.23
N ARG A 81 -2.16 -18.65 -11.97
CA ARG A 81 -2.70 -19.38 -10.80
C ARG A 81 -2.21 -18.80 -9.48
N GLU A 82 -0.95 -18.39 -9.40
CA GLU A 82 -0.39 -17.74 -8.22
C GLU A 82 -1.10 -16.41 -7.93
N ILE A 83 -1.22 -15.54 -8.94
CA ILE A 83 -1.93 -14.26 -8.83
C ILE A 83 -3.38 -14.48 -8.42
N TRP A 84 -4.05 -15.48 -9.00
CA TRP A 84 -5.48 -15.73 -8.73
C TRP A 84 -5.77 -16.02 -7.25
N LYS A 85 -4.91 -16.80 -6.59
CA LYS A 85 -5.06 -17.13 -5.16
C LYS A 85 -5.13 -15.88 -4.26
N ASP A 86 -4.41 -14.83 -4.64
CA ASP A 86 -4.40 -13.58 -3.89
C ASP A 86 -5.53 -12.65 -4.31
N VAL A 87 -5.81 -12.56 -5.61
CA VAL A 87 -6.91 -11.75 -6.16
C VAL A 87 -8.27 -12.19 -5.61
N GLU A 88 -8.51 -13.50 -5.46
CA GLU A 88 -9.79 -14.04 -4.96
C GLU A 88 -10.14 -13.59 -3.52
N ARG A 89 -9.11 -13.31 -2.71
CA ARG A 89 -9.24 -12.85 -1.31
C ARG A 89 -8.95 -11.36 -1.12
N THR A 90 -8.85 -10.60 -2.19
CA THR A 90 -8.54 -9.16 -2.16
C THR A 90 -9.80 -8.35 -1.88
N PHE A 91 -9.81 -7.57 -0.79
CA PHE A 91 -10.94 -6.73 -0.34
C PHE A 91 -12.32 -7.42 -0.50
N PRO A 92 -12.55 -8.59 0.14
CA PRO A 92 -13.78 -9.37 -0.03
C PRO A 92 -15.05 -8.59 0.34
N GLU A 93 -14.93 -7.62 1.24
CA GLU A 93 -15.99 -6.69 1.67
C GLU A 93 -16.45 -5.72 0.58
N CYS A 94 -15.66 -5.51 -0.48
CA CYS A 94 -16.01 -4.63 -1.60
C CYS A 94 -16.67 -5.43 -2.72
N GLU A 95 -17.99 -5.25 -2.92
CA GLU A 95 -18.76 -5.97 -3.95
C GLU A 95 -18.16 -5.82 -5.36
N PHE A 96 -17.72 -4.60 -5.71
CA PHE A 96 -17.09 -4.34 -7.00
C PHE A 96 -15.83 -5.18 -7.21
N LEU A 97 -14.90 -5.18 -6.25
CA LEU A 97 -13.65 -5.93 -6.35
C LEU A 97 -13.85 -7.44 -6.23
N SER A 98 -14.93 -7.87 -5.55
CA SER A 98 -15.33 -9.27 -5.44
C SER A 98 -16.00 -9.82 -6.71
N SER A 99 -16.40 -8.98 -7.67
CA SER A 99 -16.97 -9.44 -8.95
C SER A 99 -15.97 -10.24 -9.80
N ALA A 100 -16.47 -11.21 -10.55
CA ALA A 100 -15.64 -12.08 -11.39
C ALA A 100 -14.93 -11.29 -12.50
N GLU A 101 -15.59 -10.26 -13.02
CA GLU A 101 -15.09 -9.34 -14.03
C GLU A 101 -13.89 -8.57 -13.50
N SER A 102 -14.03 -7.95 -12.33
CA SER A 102 -12.94 -7.17 -11.70
C SER A 102 -11.76 -8.05 -11.33
N ARG A 103 -11.99 -9.23 -10.76
CA ARG A 103 -10.91 -10.19 -10.44
C ARG A 103 -10.11 -10.60 -11.68
N LYS A 104 -10.78 -10.84 -12.81
CA LYS A 104 -10.11 -11.13 -14.08
C LYS A 104 -9.28 -9.94 -14.59
N VAL A 105 -9.79 -8.71 -14.45
CA VAL A 105 -9.05 -7.48 -14.80
C VAL A 105 -7.78 -7.36 -13.93
N LEU A 106 -7.91 -7.48 -12.61
CA LEU A 106 -6.77 -7.41 -11.68
C LEU A 106 -5.71 -8.47 -12.00
N GLN A 107 -6.14 -9.71 -12.25
CA GLN A 107 -5.24 -10.80 -12.63
C GLN A 107 -4.47 -10.48 -13.92
N ARG A 108 -5.17 -10.02 -14.97
CA ARG A 108 -4.51 -9.64 -16.24
C ARG A 108 -3.52 -8.52 -16.06
N MET A 109 -3.89 -7.46 -15.34
CA MET A 109 -3.00 -6.33 -15.10
C MET A 109 -1.71 -6.75 -14.38
N LEU A 110 -1.83 -7.50 -13.28
CA LEU A 110 -0.67 -8.01 -12.54
C LEU A 110 0.19 -8.93 -13.40
N PHE A 111 -0.44 -9.82 -14.16
CA PHE A 111 0.25 -10.73 -15.06
C PHE A 111 1.08 -9.98 -16.09
N HIS A 112 0.48 -9.02 -16.80
CA HIS A 112 1.17 -8.21 -17.79
C HIS A 112 2.27 -7.35 -17.18
N TRP A 113 2.06 -6.84 -15.96
CA TRP A 113 3.09 -6.07 -15.26
C TRP A 113 4.31 -6.95 -14.95
N CYS A 114 4.08 -8.15 -14.40
CA CYS A 114 5.15 -9.10 -14.08
C CYS A 114 5.92 -9.52 -15.33
N ARG A 115 5.21 -9.79 -16.44
CA ARG A 115 5.82 -10.11 -17.74
C ARG A 115 6.64 -8.94 -18.32
N SER A 116 6.17 -7.70 -18.14
CA SER A 116 6.88 -6.51 -18.62
C SER A 116 8.19 -6.28 -17.88
N MET A 117 8.23 -6.63 -16.59
CA MET A 117 9.43 -6.47 -15.75
C MET A 117 10.45 -7.59 -15.97
N ASN A 118 10.01 -8.82 -16.26
CA ASN A 118 10.89 -9.94 -16.54
C ASN A 118 10.40 -10.72 -17.78
N PRO A 119 10.92 -10.40 -18.98
CA PRO A 119 10.52 -11.04 -20.22
C PRO A 119 10.95 -12.52 -20.35
N SER A 120 11.93 -12.96 -19.57
CA SER A 120 12.43 -14.35 -19.54
C SER A 120 11.58 -15.23 -18.63
N SER A 121 11.81 -16.55 -18.68
CA SER A 121 11.05 -17.63 -18.02
C SER A 121 10.94 -17.56 -16.48
N ASN A 122 11.33 -16.43 -15.86
CA ASN A 122 11.33 -16.16 -14.42
C ASN A 122 10.33 -15.04 -14.04
N ALA A 123 9.32 -14.75 -14.87
CA ALA A 123 8.29 -13.75 -14.57
C ALA A 123 7.61 -13.97 -13.21
N SER A 124 7.54 -15.23 -12.75
CA SER A 124 7.09 -15.63 -11.40
C SER A 124 7.87 -14.98 -10.26
N ASP A 125 9.14 -14.62 -10.46
CA ASP A 125 9.94 -13.96 -9.42
C ASP A 125 9.55 -12.49 -9.21
N SER A 126 8.77 -11.93 -10.14
CA SER A 126 8.33 -10.53 -10.15
C SER A 126 7.04 -10.32 -9.36
N TYR A 127 6.17 -11.33 -9.30
CA TYR A 127 4.94 -11.24 -8.52
C TYR A 127 5.23 -11.51 -7.05
N ARG A 128 4.64 -10.69 -6.18
CA ARG A 128 4.71 -10.85 -4.74
C ARG A 128 3.35 -10.55 -4.14
N GLN A 129 2.90 -11.40 -3.23
CA GLN A 129 1.69 -11.17 -2.45
C GLN A 129 1.71 -9.76 -1.84
N GLY A 130 0.59 -9.05 -1.97
CA GLY A 130 0.43 -7.66 -1.57
C GLY A 130 0.28 -6.72 -2.76
N MET A 131 0.91 -7.05 -3.90
CA MET A 131 0.75 -6.28 -5.15
C MET A 131 -0.70 -6.26 -5.63
N ASN A 132 -1.42 -7.38 -5.43
CA ASN A 132 -2.86 -7.52 -5.68
C ASN A 132 -3.71 -6.48 -4.94
N GLU A 133 -3.29 -6.07 -3.76
CA GLU A 133 -4.02 -5.12 -2.94
C GLU A 133 -3.78 -3.69 -3.43
N LEU A 134 -2.53 -3.36 -3.77
CA LEU A 134 -2.19 -2.06 -4.34
C LEU A 134 -2.93 -1.81 -5.66
N VAL A 135 -2.92 -2.80 -6.56
CA VAL A 135 -3.59 -2.68 -7.85
C VAL A 135 -5.11 -2.61 -7.70
N ALA A 136 -5.70 -3.26 -6.69
CA ALA A 136 -7.13 -3.20 -6.42
C ALA A 136 -7.57 -1.80 -5.94
N VAL A 137 -6.78 -1.16 -5.07
CA VAL A 137 -7.02 0.23 -4.65
C VAL A 137 -7.00 1.16 -5.87
N ILE A 138 -5.97 1.05 -6.72
CA ILE A 138 -5.85 1.82 -7.96
C ILE A 138 -7.05 1.59 -8.88
N PHE A 139 -7.40 0.33 -9.13
CA PHE A 139 -8.49 -0.02 -10.05
C PHE A 139 -9.85 0.51 -9.57
N SER A 140 -10.10 0.46 -8.26
CA SER A 140 -11.31 1.04 -7.68
C SER A 140 -11.39 2.56 -7.88
N VAL A 141 -10.28 3.28 -7.69
CA VAL A 141 -10.22 4.73 -7.95
C VAL A 141 -10.44 5.04 -9.43
N VAL A 142 -9.83 4.27 -10.33
CA VAL A 142 -10.02 4.44 -11.78
C VAL A 142 -11.48 4.23 -12.18
N LYS A 143 -12.14 3.21 -11.60
CA LYS A 143 -13.55 2.93 -11.85
C LYS A 143 -14.47 4.03 -11.29
N GLN A 144 -14.18 4.56 -10.11
CA GLN A 144 -14.93 5.69 -9.54
C GLN A 144 -14.75 6.99 -10.33
N GLY A 145 -13.61 7.14 -10.99
CA GLY A 145 -13.31 8.25 -11.90
C GLY A 145 -13.77 8.02 -13.34
N GLU A 146 -14.63 7.03 -13.61
CA GLU A 146 -15.20 6.80 -14.93
C GLU A 146 -16.11 7.97 -15.34
N TYR A 147 -15.90 8.49 -16.54
CA TYR A 147 -16.77 9.50 -17.12
C TYR A 147 -18.11 8.87 -17.54
N ALA A 148 -19.21 9.36 -16.97
CA ALA A 148 -20.56 8.81 -17.17
C ALA A 148 -21.43 9.65 -18.16
N GLY A 149 -20.81 10.51 -18.97
CA GLY A 149 -21.53 11.46 -19.83
C GLY A 149 -21.93 12.75 -19.12
N GLY A 150 -22.22 13.80 -19.90
CA GLY A 150 -22.55 15.13 -19.39
C GLY A 150 -23.36 15.91 -20.43
N SER A 151 -24.12 16.92 -20.00
CA SER A 151 -25.04 17.67 -20.88
C SER A 151 -24.36 18.60 -21.90
N TRP A 152 -23.02 18.62 -21.95
CA TRP A 152 -22.23 19.57 -22.75
C TRP A 152 -21.43 18.80 -23.80
N GLU A 153 -21.86 18.87 -25.07
CA GLU A 153 -21.32 18.09 -26.19
C GLU A 153 -19.79 18.23 -26.36
N SER A 154 -19.24 19.45 -26.20
CA SER A 154 -17.79 19.68 -26.34
C SER A 154 -16.96 19.08 -25.20
N ALA A 155 -17.54 18.90 -24.00
CA ALA A 155 -16.87 18.27 -22.86
C ALA A 155 -16.97 16.74 -22.91
N GLU A 156 -17.96 16.21 -23.65
CA GLU A 156 -18.20 14.77 -23.77
C GLU A 156 -17.07 14.05 -24.50
N ALA A 157 -16.58 14.60 -25.61
CA ALA A 157 -15.50 14.00 -26.38
C ALA A 157 -14.20 13.91 -25.55
N LEU A 158 -13.81 15.01 -24.89
CA LEU A 158 -12.59 15.05 -24.08
C LEU A 158 -12.72 14.22 -22.79
N GLY A 159 -13.88 14.27 -22.11
CA GLY A 159 -14.15 13.47 -20.91
C GLY A 159 -14.10 11.97 -21.20
N THR A 160 -14.71 11.54 -22.31
CA THR A 160 -14.66 10.14 -22.77
C THR A 160 -13.24 9.73 -23.13
N ARG A 161 -12.50 10.60 -23.83
CA ARG A 161 -11.10 10.33 -24.18
C ARG A 161 -10.21 10.23 -22.93
N LEU A 162 -10.39 11.08 -21.92
CA LEU A 162 -9.58 11.06 -20.71
C LEU A 162 -9.94 9.93 -19.75
N CYS A 163 -11.23 9.71 -19.52
CA CYS A 163 -11.73 8.88 -18.41
C CYS A 163 -12.85 7.91 -18.81
N GLY A 164 -12.96 7.57 -20.10
CA GLY A 164 -13.96 6.62 -20.59
C GLY A 164 -13.82 5.23 -19.99
N SER A 165 -14.95 4.53 -19.90
CA SER A 165 -15.08 3.18 -19.32
C SER A 165 -14.19 2.14 -20.02
N GLY A 166 -14.03 2.26 -21.34
CA GLY A 166 -13.16 1.41 -22.16
C GLY A 166 -11.67 1.53 -21.84
N HIS A 167 -11.26 2.55 -21.08
CA HIS A 167 -9.86 2.80 -20.73
C HIS A 167 -9.50 2.36 -19.30
N ASN A 168 -10.45 1.88 -18.50
CA ASN A 168 -10.22 1.64 -17.07
C ASN A 168 -9.08 0.65 -16.78
N GLU A 169 -9.02 -0.49 -17.48
CA GLU A 169 -7.98 -1.50 -17.26
C GLU A 169 -6.59 -0.96 -17.62
N ALA A 170 -6.46 -0.31 -18.78
CA ALA A 170 -5.21 0.29 -19.23
C ALA A 170 -4.75 1.41 -18.28
N ASP A 171 -5.65 2.31 -17.89
CA ASP A 171 -5.33 3.44 -17.02
C ASP A 171 -4.95 2.95 -15.62
N ALA A 172 -5.64 1.95 -15.08
CA ALA A 172 -5.27 1.34 -13.82
C ALA A 172 -3.90 0.65 -13.90
N TYR A 173 -3.57 0.02 -15.03
CA TYR A 173 -2.26 -0.60 -15.25
C TYR A 173 -1.15 0.45 -15.25
N ILE A 174 -1.38 1.58 -15.92
CA ILE A 174 -0.42 2.69 -16.02
C ILE A 174 -0.18 3.29 -14.64
N LEU A 175 -1.25 3.60 -13.90
CA LEU A 175 -1.15 4.15 -12.54
C LEU A 175 -0.45 3.19 -11.58
N PHE A 176 -0.78 1.90 -11.65
CA PHE A 176 -0.09 0.87 -10.87
C PHE A 176 1.39 0.78 -11.23
N SER A 177 1.74 0.81 -12.52
CA SER A 177 3.13 0.77 -12.96
C SER A 177 3.91 1.97 -12.44
N ARG A 178 3.35 3.18 -12.56
CA ARG A 178 3.96 4.40 -12.02
C ARG A 178 4.12 4.32 -10.51
N LEU A 179 3.10 3.85 -9.79
CA LEU A 179 3.17 3.65 -8.34
C LEU A 179 4.32 2.71 -7.96
N MET A 180 4.51 1.61 -8.69
CA MET A 180 5.63 0.70 -8.47
C MET A 180 6.98 1.37 -8.75
N ASP A 181 7.07 2.20 -9.77
CA ASP A 181 8.29 2.97 -10.10
C ASP A 181 8.62 4.05 -9.06
N HIS A 182 7.62 4.55 -8.32
CA HIS A 182 7.79 5.47 -7.18
C HIS A 182 8.29 4.74 -5.91
N GLY A 183 9.34 3.93 -6.05
CA GLY A 183 10.08 3.32 -4.95
C GLY A 183 9.48 2.04 -4.38
N LEU A 184 8.24 1.67 -4.72
CA LEU A 184 7.62 0.45 -4.19
C LEU A 184 8.20 -0.83 -4.79
N ARG A 185 8.66 -0.80 -6.05
CA ARG A 185 9.27 -1.96 -6.71
C ARG A 185 10.43 -2.53 -5.87
N ALA A 186 11.32 -1.67 -5.39
CA ALA A 186 12.42 -2.02 -4.50
C ALA A 186 11.97 -2.63 -3.16
N MET A 187 10.76 -2.28 -2.69
CA MET A 187 10.23 -2.80 -1.42
C MET A 187 9.72 -4.25 -1.56
N PHE A 188 9.33 -4.65 -2.77
CA PHE A 188 8.88 -6.00 -3.11
C PHE A 188 10.00 -6.89 -3.64
N MET A 189 10.91 -6.34 -4.45
CA MET A 189 11.97 -7.10 -5.11
C MET A 189 13.21 -7.22 -4.19
N ASN A 190 13.82 -8.40 -4.18
CA ASN A 190 15.10 -8.62 -3.51
C ASN A 190 16.23 -8.24 -4.48
N SER A 191 16.55 -6.96 -4.58
CA SER A 191 17.73 -6.49 -5.29
C SER A 191 19.00 -7.04 -4.60
N GLY A 192 19.64 -8.07 -5.18
CA GLY A 192 21.03 -8.40 -4.85
C GLY A 192 21.39 -9.75 -4.22
N ARG A 193 20.49 -10.74 -4.13
CA ARG A 193 20.92 -12.13 -3.86
C ARG A 193 20.30 -13.10 -4.85
N ALA A 194 21.14 -13.64 -5.74
CA ALA A 194 20.80 -14.79 -6.55
C ALA A 194 20.16 -15.87 -5.65
N SER A 195 18.96 -16.30 -6.05
CA SER A 195 18.12 -17.26 -5.37
C SER A 195 18.89 -18.49 -4.90
N ALA A 196 19.23 -18.55 -3.61
CA ALA A 196 19.32 -19.83 -2.92
C ALA A 196 17.87 -20.29 -2.71
N ARG A 197 17.44 -21.28 -3.50
CA ARG A 197 16.08 -21.81 -3.53
C ARG A 197 15.50 -22.01 -2.10
N PRO A 198 14.37 -21.38 -1.75
CA PRO A 198 13.64 -21.75 -0.55
C PRO A 198 12.81 -23.01 -0.82
N SER A 199 12.85 -23.99 0.07
CA SER A 199 11.93 -25.13 0.06
C SER A 199 10.52 -24.65 0.44
N LYS A 200 9.53 -24.98 -0.40
CA LYS A 200 8.11 -24.63 -0.20
C LYS A 200 7.62 -25.27 1.11
N SER A 201 7.11 -24.45 2.03
CA SER A 201 6.38 -24.92 3.23
C SER A 201 4.87 -24.69 3.04
N PRO A 202 3.98 -25.55 3.57
CA PRO A 202 2.55 -25.55 3.26
C PRO A 202 1.71 -24.58 4.11
N ILE A 203 2.34 -23.56 4.72
CA ILE A 203 1.69 -22.53 5.53
C ILE A 203 2.23 -21.19 5.02
N GLY A 204 1.32 -20.28 4.64
CA GLY A 204 1.57 -19.07 3.84
C GLY A 204 2.84 -18.29 4.15
N ASP A 205 3.43 -17.73 3.10
CA ASP A 205 4.77 -17.15 3.04
C ASP A 205 4.97 -15.92 3.95
N LEU A 206 5.27 -16.17 5.23
CA LEU A 206 6.28 -15.39 5.93
C LEU A 206 7.64 -16.06 5.69
N PRO A 207 8.68 -15.33 5.22
CA PRO A 207 10.03 -15.87 5.12
C PRO A 207 10.48 -16.51 6.43
N ARG A 208 10.87 -17.80 6.44
CA ARG A 208 11.41 -18.49 7.64
C ARG A 208 12.62 -17.82 8.31
N SER A 209 13.19 -16.77 7.70
CA SER A 209 14.15 -15.87 8.36
C SER A 209 13.59 -15.14 9.59
N PHE A 210 12.27 -15.16 9.82
CA PHE A 210 11.62 -14.45 10.94
C PHE A 210 11.69 -15.17 12.31
N PHE A 211 12.02 -16.47 12.39
CA PHE A 211 12.02 -17.23 13.65
C PHE A 211 13.34 -17.93 14.01
N SER A 212 14.38 -17.80 13.19
CA SER A 212 15.72 -18.20 13.61
C SER A 212 16.28 -17.10 14.51
N GLY A 213 16.12 -17.29 15.82
CA GLY A 213 16.79 -16.47 16.84
C GLY A 213 18.30 -16.47 16.59
N ARG A 214 18.78 -15.38 15.98
CA ARG A 214 20.16 -14.95 16.19
C ARG A 214 20.14 -14.21 17.52
N GLY A 215 20.98 -14.66 18.45
CA GLY A 215 21.11 -14.08 19.78
C GLY A 215 21.42 -12.58 19.75
N PRO A 216 21.39 -11.92 20.92
CA PRO A 216 21.58 -10.49 20.99
C PRO A 216 22.99 -10.11 20.50
N ALA A 217 23.05 -9.06 19.66
CA ALA A 217 24.26 -8.30 19.29
C ALA A 217 25.11 -8.71 18.06
N GLU A 218 24.52 -9.19 16.94
CA GLU A 218 25.14 -8.98 15.61
C GLU A 218 24.22 -8.14 14.72
N GLN A 219 24.38 -6.81 14.79
CA GLN A 219 23.80 -5.85 13.83
C GLN A 219 24.51 -6.01 12.48
N GLY A 220 24.22 -7.10 11.79
CA GLY A 220 24.58 -7.23 10.38
C GLY A 220 23.84 -6.17 9.54
N PRO A 221 24.39 -5.80 8.37
CA PRO A 221 23.75 -4.87 7.45
C PRO A 221 22.34 -5.34 7.05
N PRO A 222 21.42 -4.42 6.74
CA PRO A 222 20.07 -4.77 6.31
C PRO A 222 20.10 -5.62 5.04
N GLY A 223 19.42 -6.78 5.09
CA GLY A 223 19.42 -7.74 3.99
C GLY A 223 18.61 -7.33 2.75
N SER A 224 17.85 -6.23 2.81
CA SER A 224 17.03 -5.69 1.70
C SER A 224 16.65 -4.22 1.94
N ALA A 225 16.27 -3.52 0.87
CA ALA A 225 15.94 -2.08 0.92
C ALA A 225 14.76 -1.77 1.86
N ILE A 226 13.75 -2.64 1.89
CA ILE A 226 12.62 -2.49 2.82
C ILE A 226 13.05 -2.59 4.29
N LEU A 227 13.98 -3.49 4.63
CA LEU A 227 14.47 -3.62 6.00
C LEU A 227 15.31 -2.40 6.41
N ALA A 228 16.15 -1.90 5.49
CA ALA A 228 16.89 -0.65 5.70
C ALA A 228 15.94 0.54 5.94
N ARG A 229 14.83 0.62 5.19
CA ARG A 229 13.80 1.65 5.39
C ARG A 229 13.06 1.50 6.72
N CYS A 230 12.69 0.28 7.13
CA CYS A 230 12.10 0.02 8.44
C CYS A 230 13.01 0.49 9.58
N GLN A 231 14.30 0.15 9.50
CA GLN A 231 15.31 0.57 10.49
C GLN A 231 15.47 2.09 10.52
N PHE A 232 15.56 2.74 9.35
CA PHE A 232 15.63 4.19 9.26
C PHE A 232 14.42 4.88 9.91
N ILE A 233 13.19 4.44 9.59
CA ILE A 233 11.97 5.00 10.18
C ILE A 233 11.98 4.83 11.70
N PHE A 234 12.40 3.68 12.20
CA PHE A 234 12.37 3.39 13.63
C PHE A 234 13.50 4.08 14.41
N ASP A 235 14.76 3.88 14.02
CA ASP A 235 15.91 4.38 14.78
C ASP A 235 16.27 5.84 14.48
N GLN A 236 15.80 6.43 13.37
CA GLN A 236 16.04 7.84 13.06
C GLN A 236 14.76 8.67 13.21
N VAL A 237 13.72 8.34 12.43
CA VAL A 237 12.52 9.19 12.35
C VAL A 237 11.72 9.14 13.66
N LEU A 238 11.39 7.95 14.16
CA LEU A 238 10.65 7.79 15.41
C LEU A 238 11.46 8.28 16.62
N HIS A 239 12.75 7.94 16.72
CA HIS A 239 13.61 8.41 17.81
C HIS A 239 13.64 9.95 17.88
N CYS A 240 13.83 10.62 16.74
CA CYS A 240 13.82 12.08 16.67
C CYS A 240 12.47 12.70 17.07
N MET A 241 11.36 12.04 16.72
CA MET A 241 10.01 12.59 16.90
C MET A 241 9.32 12.22 18.22
N ASP A 242 9.65 11.07 18.79
CA ASP A 242 9.11 10.54 20.05
C ASP A 242 10.06 9.53 20.69
N GLU A 243 11.18 10.04 21.23
CA GLU A 243 12.23 9.26 21.91
C GLU A 243 11.69 8.30 22.97
N ASP A 244 10.70 8.73 23.77
CA ASP A 244 10.07 7.89 24.81
C ASP A 244 9.47 6.62 24.21
N LEU A 245 8.76 6.76 23.07
CA LEU A 245 8.09 5.63 22.42
C LEU A 245 9.11 4.73 21.73
N HIS A 246 10.12 5.30 21.06
CA HIS A 246 11.23 4.54 20.48
C HIS A 246 11.94 3.71 21.54
N THR A 247 12.35 4.34 22.64
CA THR A 247 13.09 3.69 23.74
C THR A 247 12.27 2.58 24.37
N HIS A 248 10.97 2.80 24.58
CA HIS A 248 10.07 1.77 25.12
C HIS A 248 9.97 0.55 24.20
N LEU A 249 9.68 0.75 22.91
CA LEU A 249 9.57 -0.34 21.95
C LEU A 249 10.91 -1.08 21.77
N LYS A 250 12.03 -0.35 21.82
CA LYS A 250 13.38 -0.91 21.75
C LYS A 250 13.73 -1.73 23.00
N LYS A 251 13.34 -1.28 24.19
CA LYS A 251 13.49 -2.02 25.46
C LYS A 251 12.64 -3.29 25.49
N LEU A 252 11.48 -3.27 24.85
CA LEU A 252 10.64 -4.45 24.64
C LEU A 252 11.16 -5.37 23.52
N GLU A 253 12.32 -5.06 22.91
CA GLU A 253 12.91 -5.83 21.81
C GLU A 253 11.93 -6.04 20.64
N ILE A 254 11.06 -5.06 20.40
CA ILE A 254 10.13 -5.09 19.27
C ILE A 254 10.88 -4.67 18.02
N GLU A 255 11.11 -5.63 17.13
CA GLU A 255 11.75 -5.36 15.86
C GLU A 255 10.81 -4.59 14.89
N PRO A 256 11.28 -3.48 14.27
CA PRO A 256 10.43 -2.62 13.46
C PRO A 256 9.82 -3.33 12.25
N GLN A 257 10.53 -4.27 11.64
CA GLN A 257 10.05 -5.03 10.48
C GLN A 257 8.79 -5.85 10.76
N VAL A 258 8.48 -6.18 12.01
CA VAL A 258 7.31 -7.00 12.36
C VAL A 258 6.01 -6.28 12.00
N PHE A 259 5.97 -4.95 12.11
CA PHE A 259 4.78 -4.16 11.77
C PHE A 259 5.00 -3.21 10.57
N LEU A 260 6.18 -2.58 10.45
CA LEU A 260 6.44 -1.60 9.39
C LEU A 260 6.48 -2.24 8.00
N LEU A 261 6.93 -3.49 7.87
CA LEU A 261 7.08 -4.12 6.56
C LEU A 261 5.75 -4.18 5.80
N ARG A 262 4.67 -4.59 6.47
CA ARG A 262 3.32 -4.64 5.90
C ARG A 262 2.81 -3.24 5.58
N TRP A 263 2.98 -2.30 6.52
CA TRP A 263 2.53 -0.92 6.36
C TRP A 263 3.15 -0.24 5.15
N LEU A 264 4.47 -0.38 4.97
CA LEU A 264 5.19 0.25 3.87
C LEU A 264 4.93 -0.44 2.53
N ARG A 265 4.93 -1.77 2.47
CA ARG A 265 4.67 -2.51 1.22
C ARG A 265 3.27 -2.30 0.68
N LEU A 266 2.28 -2.18 1.57
CA LEU A 266 0.87 -2.04 1.21
C LEU A 266 0.40 -0.58 1.25
N LEU A 267 1.31 0.39 1.47
CA LEU A 267 0.98 1.80 1.68
C LEU A 267 -0.22 1.98 2.63
N PHE A 268 -0.17 1.24 3.74
CA PHE A 268 -1.15 1.23 4.82
C PHE A 268 -2.58 0.82 4.42
N CYS A 269 -2.84 0.27 3.22
CA CYS A 269 -4.20 -0.06 2.80
C CYS A 269 -4.88 -1.17 3.63
N ARG A 270 -4.14 -1.84 4.52
CA ARG A 270 -4.67 -2.77 5.52
C ARG A 270 -4.88 -2.18 6.91
N GLU A 271 -4.46 -0.93 7.13
CA GLU A 271 -4.72 -0.22 8.37
C GLU A 271 -6.00 0.61 8.31
N PHE A 272 -6.50 0.88 7.10
CA PHE A 272 -7.65 1.74 6.82
C PHE A 272 -8.69 1.00 6.01
N GLU A 273 -9.94 1.43 6.15
CA GLU A 273 -10.97 1.05 5.18
C GLU A 273 -10.64 1.62 3.81
N LEU A 274 -11.29 1.08 2.78
CA LEU A 274 -10.95 1.38 1.40
C LEU A 274 -11.16 2.87 1.05
N GLU A 275 -12.23 3.51 1.54
CA GLU A 275 -12.47 4.94 1.31
C GLU A 275 -11.42 5.84 1.99
N GLU A 276 -11.04 5.52 3.22
CA GLU A 276 -9.97 6.21 3.98
C GLU A 276 -8.60 6.00 3.34
N THR A 277 -8.35 4.82 2.76
CA THR A 277 -7.13 4.53 1.99
C THR A 277 -6.97 5.50 0.81
N TYR A 278 -8.06 5.84 0.11
CA TYR A 278 -7.99 6.81 -0.98
C TYR A 278 -7.55 8.19 -0.50
N LEU A 279 -8.11 8.66 0.63
CA LEU A 279 -7.75 9.95 1.21
C LEU A 279 -6.31 9.98 1.69
N LEU A 280 -5.85 8.87 2.28
CA LEU A 280 -4.45 8.71 2.66
C LEU A 280 -3.55 8.81 1.44
N TRP A 281 -3.86 8.09 0.36
CA TRP A 281 -3.07 8.07 -0.86
C TRP A 281 -3.12 9.41 -1.62
N ASP A 282 -4.24 10.14 -1.60
CA ASP A 282 -4.33 11.53 -2.07
C ASP A 282 -3.24 12.38 -1.37
N GLY A 283 -3.10 12.23 -0.05
CA GLY A 283 -2.11 12.90 0.77
C GLY A 283 -0.66 12.49 0.46
N LEU A 284 -0.41 11.20 0.32
CA LEU A 284 0.91 10.65 0.00
C LEU A 284 1.38 11.10 -1.39
N PHE A 285 0.54 10.93 -2.41
CA PHE A 285 0.87 11.26 -3.80
C PHE A 285 1.02 12.76 -4.03
N ALA A 286 0.32 13.60 -3.26
CA ALA A 286 0.53 15.05 -3.29
C ALA A 286 1.98 15.47 -2.98
N THR A 287 2.76 14.60 -2.34
CA THR A 287 4.18 14.81 -2.03
C THR A 287 5.14 14.02 -2.92
N ALA A 288 4.63 13.18 -3.83
CA ALA A 288 5.45 12.35 -4.71
C ALA A 288 6.37 13.20 -5.58
N GLY A 289 7.64 12.81 -5.68
CA GLY A 289 8.64 13.50 -6.50
C GLY A 289 8.99 14.93 -6.07
N ARG A 290 8.46 15.42 -4.94
CA ARG A 290 8.87 16.72 -4.39
C ARG A 290 10.23 16.59 -3.70
N PRO A 291 11.15 17.54 -3.90
CA PRO A 291 12.45 17.49 -3.23
C PRO A 291 12.27 17.55 -1.71
N ALA A 292 13.13 16.82 -0.99
CA ALA A 292 13.14 16.85 0.45
C ALA A 292 13.42 18.28 0.96
N PRO A 293 12.73 18.73 2.02
CA PRO A 293 12.98 20.04 2.59
C PRO A 293 14.42 20.11 3.16
N PRO A 294 15.01 21.32 3.25
CA PRO A 294 16.30 21.51 3.92
C PRO A 294 16.24 20.99 5.37
N GLY A 295 17.22 20.18 5.78
CA GLY A 295 17.24 19.57 7.12
C GLY A 295 16.36 18.32 7.27
N ALA A 296 15.85 17.75 6.17
CA ALA A 296 15.24 16.43 6.19
C ALA A 296 16.20 15.39 6.77
N LEU A 297 15.65 14.45 7.54
CA LEU A 297 16.40 13.30 8.05
C LEU A 297 16.97 12.51 6.86
N GLN A 298 18.25 12.18 6.93
CA GLN A 298 18.96 11.46 5.86
C GLN A 298 19.35 10.08 6.34
N TYR A 299 19.38 9.13 5.41
CA TYR A 299 20.00 7.83 5.65
C TYR A 299 21.47 8.04 5.99
N ALA A 300 21.96 7.32 7.01
CA ALA A 300 23.38 7.36 7.35
C ALA A 300 24.22 6.93 6.13
N GLN A 301 25.34 7.61 5.90
CA GLN A 301 26.26 7.22 4.85
C GLN A 301 26.80 5.82 5.14
N CYS A 302 26.56 4.89 4.23
CA CYS A 302 27.02 3.52 4.40
C CYS A 302 28.49 3.44 4.01
N THR A 303 29.38 3.21 4.99
CA THR A 303 30.81 2.96 4.77
C THR A 303 31.13 1.47 4.60
N GLY A 304 30.10 0.61 4.54
CA GLY A 304 30.19 -0.85 4.45
C GLY A 304 30.47 -1.36 3.03
N ALA A 305 30.28 -2.67 2.83
CA ALA A 305 30.53 -3.30 1.53
C ALA A 305 29.65 -2.70 0.41
N PRO A 306 30.09 -2.72 -0.87
CA PRO A 306 29.34 -2.10 -1.98
C PRO A 306 27.89 -2.59 -2.10
N ALA A 307 27.64 -3.86 -1.78
CA ALA A 307 26.30 -4.45 -1.81
C ALA A 307 25.37 -3.86 -0.72
N GLU A 308 25.92 -3.56 0.46
CA GLU A 308 25.16 -2.96 1.57
C GLU A 308 24.85 -1.50 1.28
N ALA A 309 25.82 -0.76 0.74
CA ALA A 309 25.63 0.60 0.29
C ALA A 309 24.55 0.71 -0.80
N ALA A 310 24.48 -0.27 -1.71
CA ALA A 310 23.43 -0.33 -2.73
C ALA A 310 22.03 -0.51 -2.13
N VAL A 311 21.89 -1.39 -1.12
CA VAL A 311 20.62 -1.61 -0.39
C VAL A 311 20.16 -0.34 0.31
N VAL A 312 21.07 0.35 1.00
CA VAL A 312 20.75 1.61 1.71
C VAL A 312 20.37 2.71 0.71
N ARG A 313 21.08 2.80 -0.43
CA ARG A 313 20.76 3.77 -1.49
C ARG A 313 19.36 3.53 -2.07
N GLU A 314 19.03 2.28 -2.38
CA GLU A 314 17.71 1.91 -2.91
C GLU A 314 16.59 2.22 -1.90
N ALA A 315 16.84 2.01 -0.61
CA ALA A 315 15.92 2.41 0.45
C ALA A 315 15.73 3.93 0.53
N ALA A 316 16.82 4.69 0.40
CA ALA A 316 16.80 6.15 0.39
C ALA A 316 16.07 6.72 -0.83
N GLU A 317 16.29 6.16 -2.01
CA GLU A 317 15.57 6.52 -3.23
C GLU A 317 14.07 6.23 -3.09
N ALA A 318 13.70 5.08 -2.51
CA ALA A 318 12.31 4.73 -2.27
C ALA A 318 11.63 5.64 -1.21
N SER A 319 12.38 6.07 -0.19
CA SER A 319 11.93 7.09 0.77
C SER A 319 11.73 8.44 0.08
N ALA A 320 12.70 8.88 -0.72
CA ALA A 320 12.63 10.15 -1.44
C ALA A 320 11.51 10.21 -2.48
N ALA A 321 11.16 9.09 -3.12
CA ALA A 321 10.05 9.03 -4.09
C ALA A 321 8.70 9.33 -3.44
N LEU A 322 8.46 8.81 -2.23
CA LEU A 322 7.24 9.00 -1.45
C LEU A 322 7.58 9.43 -0.01
N PRO A 323 8.00 10.69 0.19
CA PRO A 323 8.65 11.12 1.42
C PRO A 323 7.69 11.17 2.61
N LEU A 324 6.39 11.35 2.38
CA LEU A 324 5.39 11.39 3.45
C LEU A 324 5.09 10.01 4.04
N VAL A 325 5.44 8.91 3.38
CA VAL A 325 5.17 7.54 3.86
C VAL A 325 5.88 7.27 5.20
N ASP A 326 7.13 7.71 5.33
CA ASP A 326 7.93 7.49 6.54
C ASP A 326 7.33 8.21 7.74
N PHE A 327 6.91 9.46 7.54
CA PHE A 327 6.25 10.26 8.57
C PHE A 327 4.83 9.80 8.87
N THR A 328 4.13 9.20 7.90
CA THR A 328 2.83 8.56 8.10
C THR A 328 2.95 7.38 9.05
N ALA A 329 3.99 6.54 8.90
CA ALA A 329 4.24 5.43 9.82
C ALA A 329 4.46 5.92 11.27
N VAL A 330 5.26 6.97 11.45
CA VAL A 330 5.48 7.56 12.79
C VAL A 330 4.22 8.25 13.31
N ALA A 331 3.48 8.97 12.46
CA ALA A 331 2.22 9.57 12.85
C ALA A 331 1.21 8.51 13.34
N LEU A 332 1.16 7.35 12.67
CA LEU A 332 0.31 6.21 13.04
C LEU A 332 0.74 5.62 14.39
N LEU A 333 2.03 5.41 14.61
CA LEU A 333 2.54 5.00 15.92
C LEU A 333 2.13 5.99 17.03
N ARG A 334 2.19 7.29 16.73
CA ARG A 334 1.82 8.34 17.70
C ARG A 334 0.34 8.37 18.05
N THR A 335 -0.56 7.90 17.18
CA THR A 335 -1.99 7.76 17.55
C THR A 335 -2.17 6.66 18.60
N MET A 336 -1.27 5.68 18.64
CA MET A 336 -1.31 4.52 19.53
C MET A 336 -0.42 4.69 20.77
N ARG A 337 0.38 5.77 20.82
CA ARG A 337 1.38 6.06 21.86
C ARG A 337 0.87 5.86 23.29
N GLY A 338 -0.33 6.36 23.58
CA GLY A 338 -0.88 6.30 24.94
C GLY A 338 -1.10 4.88 25.44
N GLU A 339 -1.51 3.99 24.55
CA GLU A 339 -1.69 2.56 24.84
C GLU A 339 -0.32 1.87 24.89
N LEU A 340 0.49 2.01 23.83
CA LEU A 340 1.76 1.29 23.67
C LEU A 340 2.72 1.47 24.85
N LEU A 341 2.84 2.69 25.40
CA LEU A 341 3.75 2.96 26.53
C LEU A 341 3.36 2.24 27.83
N SER A 342 2.13 1.75 27.93
CA SER A 342 1.61 1.04 29.11
C SER A 342 1.55 -0.48 28.93
N LEU A 343 1.72 -0.97 27.70
CA LEU A 343 1.59 -2.37 27.34
C LEU A 343 2.94 -3.09 27.40
N ASP A 344 2.89 -4.41 27.59
CA ASP A 344 4.04 -5.28 27.44
C ASP A 344 4.36 -5.57 25.96
N GLN A 345 5.39 -6.38 25.71
CA GLN A 345 5.82 -6.72 24.36
C GLN A 345 4.70 -7.39 23.54
N THR A 346 3.97 -8.33 24.13
CA THR A 346 2.97 -9.13 23.41
C THR A 346 1.77 -8.28 23.05
N ASP A 347 1.29 -7.47 23.98
CA ASP A 347 0.14 -6.60 23.76
C ASP A 347 0.48 -5.42 22.84
N CYS A 348 1.71 -4.89 22.89
CA CYS A 348 2.19 -3.95 21.88
C CYS A 348 2.13 -4.55 20.48
N LEU A 349 2.64 -5.77 20.29
CA LEU A 349 2.62 -6.45 18.99
C LEU A 349 1.20 -6.71 18.51
N ARG A 350 0.30 -7.22 19.36
CA ARG A 350 -1.12 -7.41 19.01
C ARG A 350 -1.73 -6.09 18.54
N ARG A 351 -1.44 -5.00 19.26
CA ARG A 351 -2.01 -3.69 18.97
C ARG A 351 -1.44 -3.07 17.69
N LEU A 352 -0.14 -3.25 17.40
CA LEU A 352 0.52 -2.81 16.17
C LEU A 352 0.09 -3.61 14.94
N LEU A 353 -0.23 -4.89 15.12
CA LEU A 353 -0.66 -5.78 14.04
C LEU A 353 -2.18 -5.75 13.82
N SER A 354 -2.96 -5.29 14.79
CA SER A 354 -4.38 -5.00 14.60
C SER A 354 -4.57 -3.76 13.71
N GLY A 355 -5.42 -3.87 12.69
CA GLY A 355 -5.75 -2.73 11.81
C GLY A 355 -6.30 -1.54 12.59
N CYS A 356 -6.14 -0.34 12.04
CA CYS A 356 -6.51 0.91 12.70
C CYS A 356 -7.88 1.43 12.23
N ALA A 357 -8.95 0.71 12.55
CA ALA A 357 -10.31 1.02 12.10
C ALA A 357 -10.88 2.39 12.52
N ALA A 358 -10.21 3.13 13.42
CA ALA A 358 -10.73 4.40 13.98
C ALA A 358 -9.94 5.65 13.57
N ASN A 359 -8.97 5.53 12.65
CA ASN A 359 -8.10 6.65 12.30
C ASN A 359 -8.64 7.42 11.08
N ASP A 360 -8.89 8.72 11.27
CA ASP A 360 -9.16 9.68 10.20
C ASP A 360 -7.88 9.88 9.36
N ALA A 361 -7.91 9.41 8.11
CA ALA A 361 -6.78 9.48 7.20
C ALA A 361 -6.33 10.93 6.92
N THR A 362 -7.28 11.87 6.87
CA THR A 362 -6.98 13.29 6.61
C THR A 362 -6.19 13.88 7.77
N HIS A 363 -6.65 13.63 9.01
CA HIS A 363 -5.95 14.06 10.21
C HIS A 363 -4.55 13.41 10.31
N LEU A 364 -4.42 12.15 9.90
CA LEU A 364 -3.14 11.45 9.89
C LEU A 364 -2.17 12.08 8.89
N VAL A 365 -2.61 12.34 7.66
CA VAL A 365 -1.82 13.04 6.63
C VAL A 365 -1.35 14.41 7.12
N ASP A 366 -2.24 15.20 7.74
CA ASP A 366 -1.88 16.50 8.30
C ASP A 366 -0.85 16.40 9.44
N THR A 367 -0.97 15.36 10.26
CA THR A 367 0.02 15.07 11.31
C THR A 367 1.36 14.69 10.72
N ALA A 368 1.37 13.83 9.69
CA ALA A 368 2.58 13.43 8.97
C ALA A 368 3.27 14.62 8.31
N ARG A 369 2.51 15.55 7.69
CA ARG A 369 3.06 16.77 7.09
C ARG A 369 3.69 17.70 8.13
N LYS A 370 3.05 17.87 9.29
CA LYS A 370 3.61 18.66 10.40
C LYS A 370 4.90 18.04 10.93
N LEU A 371 4.94 16.71 11.04
CA LEU A 371 6.15 15.98 11.41
C LEU A 371 7.26 16.19 10.38
N GLN A 372 6.97 16.03 9.09
CA GLN A 372 7.93 16.27 8.01
C GLN A 372 8.47 17.71 8.03
N ALA A 373 7.59 18.70 8.22
CA ALA A 373 7.95 20.12 8.26
C ALA A 373 8.77 20.50 9.49
N ALA A 374 8.60 19.82 10.62
CA ALA A 374 9.43 20.01 11.80
C ALA A 374 10.89 19.57 11.58
N GLY A 375 11.15 18.73 10.57
CA GLY A 375 12.47 18.18 10.30
C GLY A 375 13.00 17.35 11.47
N GLY A 376 14.32 17.13 11.51
CA GLY A 376 14.98 16.47 12.64
C GLY A 376 14.97 17.27 13.96
N ALA A 377 14.20 18.36 14.05
CA ALA A 377 14.10 19.14 15.27
C ALA A 377 13.06 18.51 16.22
N PRO A 378 13.39 18.30 17.50
CA PRO A 378 12.42 17.79 18.47
C PRO A 378 11.26 18.78 18.56
N VAL A 379 10.05 18.31 18.20
CA VAL A 379 8.83 19.10 18.28
C VAL A 379 8.64 19.53 19.74
N GLN A 380 8.90 20.80 20.06
CA GLN A 380 8.74 21.33 21.40
C GLN A 380 7.30 21.08 21.88
N ARG A 381 7.21 20.25 22.92
CA ARG A 381 5.98 19.71 23.49
C ARG A 381 5.24 20.81 24.27
N ASN A 382 4.33 21.55 23.63
CA ASN A 382 3.24 22.23 24.35
C ASN A 382 2.15 21.20 24.76
N LEU A 383 2.53 20.23 25.59
CA LEU A 383 1.70 19.08 26.01
C LEU A 383 0.83 19.36 27.25
N SER A 384 0.97 20.49 27.93
CA SER A 384 0.22 20.78 29.17
C SER A 384 -1.20 21.32 28.93
N ALA A 385 -1.48 21.87 27.74
CA ALA A 385 -2.79 22.45 27.41
C ALA A 385 -3.76 21.43 26.76
N ARG A 386 -3.27 20.60 25.82
CA ARG A 386 -4.11 19.61 25.11
C ARG A 386 -4.47 18.38 25.95
N ARG A 387 -3.63 17.99 26.92
CA ARG A 387 -3.91 16.86 27.83
C ARG A 387 -5.13 17.12 28.72
N ARG A 388 -5.35 18.37 29.16
CA ARG A 388 -6.54 18.73 29.96
C ARG A 388 -7.82 18.66 29.14
N LEU A 389 -7.82 19.24 27.94
CA LEU A 389 -9.01 19.28 27.07
C LEU A 389 -9.45 17.90 26.55
N CYS A 390 -8.50 17.03 26.18
CA CYS A 390 -8.85 15.70 25.65
C CYS A 390 -9.24 14.71 26.76
N PHE A 391 -8.57 14.77 27.92
CA PHE A 391 -8.91 13.96 29.10
C PHE A 391 -10.27 14.35 29.67
N ASP A 392 -10.58 15.65 29.76
CA ASP A 392 -11.91 16.12 30.19
C ASP A 392 -13.01 15.70 29.22
N ARG A 393 -12.77 15.78 27.90
CA ARG A 393 -13.77 15.37 26.90
C ARG A 393 -14.04 13.86 26.97
N HIS A 394 -13.01 13.04 27.17
CA HIS A 394 -13.19 11.59 27.27
C HIS A 394 -13.83 11.16 28.61
N GLN A 395 -13.50 11.82 29.73
CA GLN A 395 -14.20 11.62 31.01
C GLN A 395 -15.66 12.06 30.94
N GLN A 396 -15.96 13.22 30.34
CA GLN A 396 -17.33 13.71 30.18
C GLN A 396 -18.18 12.77 29.30
N LEU A 397 -17.62 12.22 28.22
CA LEU A 397 -18.30 11.23 27.39
C LEU A 397 -18.56 9.92 28.14
N ARG A 398 -17.60 9.44 28.96
CA ARG A 398 -17.79 8.28 29.84
C ARG A 398 -18.86 8.52 30.91
N LEU A 399 -18.90 9.71 31.51
CA LEU A 399 -19.93 10.11 32.49
C LEU A 399 -21.32 10.20 31.86
N LYS A 400 -21.43 10.75 30.64
CA LYS A 400 -22.69 10.79 29.87
C LYS A 400 -23.17 9.37 29.52
N ALA A 401 -22.29 8.50 29.03
CA ALA A 401 -22.60 7.11 28.73
C ALA A 401 -23.04 6.32 29.98
N LYS A 402 -22.37 6.50 31.13
CA LYS A 402 -22.79 5.88 32.40
C LYS A 402 -24.15 6.38 32.88
N ARG A 403 -24.42 7.69 32.77
CA ARG A 403 -25.72 8.28 33.12
C ARG A 403 -26.84 7.77 32.21
N GLN A 404 -26.58 7.58 30.92
CA GLN A 404 -27.55 7.06 29.96
C GLN A 404 -27.83 5.57 30.19
N ALA A 405 -26.81 4.76 30.45
CA ALA A 405 -26.96 3.35 30.82
C ALA A 405 -27.73 3.18 32.15
N CYS A 406 -27.49 4.05 33.14
CA CYS A 406 -28.22 4.05 34.41
C CYS A 406 -29.69 4.44 34.24
N ARG A 407 -30.00 5.44 33.38
CA ARG A 407 -31.39 5.80 33.02
C ARG A 407 -32.13 4.69 32.30
N LEU A 408 -31.46 3.97 31.41
CA LEU A 408 -32.04 2.83 30.69
C LEU A 408 -32.30 1.63 31.62
N ARG A 409 -31.40 1.35 32.57
CA ARG A 409 -31.63 0.35 33.62
C ARG A 409 -32.76 0.76 34.57
N LEU A 410 -32.85 2.02 34.99
CA LEU A 410 -33.95 2.48 35.85
C LEU A 410 -35.32 2.47 35.16
N ARG A 411 -35.36 2.59 33.82
CA ARG A 411 -36.59 2.39 33.02
C ARG A 411 -36.99 0.93 32.88
N SER A 412 -36.03 -0.01 32.81
CA SER A 412 -36.34 -1.45 32.75
C SER A 412 -36.83 -2.03 34.09
N TRP A 413 -36.65 -1.31 35.19
CA TRP A 413 -37.17 -1.69 36.52
C TRP A 413 -38.52 -1.01 36.86
N ARG A 414 -38.99 -0.08 36.01
CA ARG A 414 -40.30 0.58 36.14
C ARG A 414 -41.20 0.20 34.97
N THR A 415 -41.53 -1.09 34.86
CA THR A 415 -42.74 -1.56 34.18
C THR A 415 -43.60 -2.26 35.23
N PRO A 416 -44.72 -1.65 35.66
CA PRO A 416 -45.64 -2.29 36.59
C PRO A 416 -46.47 -3.35 35.89
N PHE A 417 -46.59 -4.46 36.60
CA PHE A 417 -47.67 -5.42 36.62
C PHE A 417 -49.05 -4.73 36.49
N GLU A 418 -49.60 -4.61 35.28
CA GLU A 418 -51.01 -4.17 35.06
C GLU A 418 -51.51 -4.66 33.69
N GLU A 419 -51.76 -5.96 33.58
CA GLU A 419 -52.66 -6.54 32.56
C GLU A 419 -53.34 -7.76 33.18
N SER A 420 -54.27 -7.51 34.09
CA SER A 420 -55.32 -8.45 34.50
C SER A 420 -56.28 -7.77 35.49
N ARG A 421 -57.30 -7.08 34.96
CA ARG A 421 -58.67 -6.95 35.52
C ARG A 421 -59.51 -5.97 34.69
N SER A 422 -60.65 -6.48 34.19
CA SER A 422 -61.90 -5.80 33.72
C SER A 422 -61.78 -4.77 32.58
N SER A 423 -62.50 -4.89 31.46
CA SER A 423 -63.88 -5.37 31.24
C SER A 423 -64.06 -6.06 29.89
#